data_AF-A0A8J4XWN7-F1
#
_entry.id   AF-A0A8J4XWN7-F1
#
_cell.length_a   1.000
_cell.length_b   1.000
_cell.length_c   1.000
_cell.angle_alpha   90.00
_cell.angle_beta   90.00
_cell.angle_gamma   90.00
#
_symmetry.space_group_name_H-M   'P 1'
#
loop_
_entity.id
_entity.type
_entity.pdbx_description
1 polymer ?
#
loop_
_entity_poly.entity_id
_entity_poly.type
_entity_poly.pdbx_seq_one_letter_code
_entity_poly.pdbx_strand_id
1 'polypeptide(L)'
;MKATLNNIVWSDVLTGDVDTQVKNFTEILMSHQRRFVPCQTYKSKPGDQPWFGFQCRKAADNKSKAWLRYKSHPTRRHKHQHKMACENMKRVQKEAINNWRDHLKRKLTGQSVGTKDWWEQHQTNNRASVVTTASRR
;
A
#
# COMPACT_ATOMS: atom_id res chain seq x y z
N MET A 1 12.46 10.18 -5.07
CA MET A 1 12.12 11.58 -5.39
C MET A 1 13.35 12.40 -5.77
N LYS A 2 14.34 12.63 -4.89
CA LYS A 2 15.52 13.46 -5.23
C LYS A 2 16.34 12.92 -6.41
N ALA A 3 16.74 11.65 -6.36
CA ALA A 3 17.48 11.02 -7.46
C ALA A 3 16.71 10.97 -8.80
N THR A 4 15.38 10.81 -8.76
CA THR A 4 14.56 10.77 -9.98
C THR A 4 14.39 12.14 -10.61
N LEU A 5 14.28 13.21 -9.80
CA LEU A 5 14.22 14.59 -10.31
C LEU A 5 15.56 15.04 -10.89
N ASN A 6 16.67 14.56 -10.33
CA ASN A 6 18.01 14.86 -10.83
C ASN A 6 18.32 14.23 -12.19
N ASN A 7 17.62 13.16 -12.56
CA ASN A 7 17.79 12.47 -13.84
C ASN A 7 16.93 13.07 -14.96
N ILE A 8 16.11 14.09 -14.67
CA ILE A 8 15.29 14.76 -15.68
C ILE A 8 16.14 15.81 -16.39
N VAL A 9 16.21 15.71 -17.71
CA VAL A 9 16.83 16.72 -18.56
C VAL A 9 15.86 17.89 -18.71
N TRP A 10 15.95 18.85 -17.80
CA TRP A 10 15.01 19.98 -17.72
C TRP A 10 15.04 20.88 -18.96
N SER A 11 16.16 20.94 -19.67
CA SER A 11 16.28 21.66 -20.94
C SER A 11 15.30 21.14 -21.99
N ASP A 12 14.98 19.84 -21.97
CA ASP A 12 14.07 19.23 -22.95
C ASP A 12 12.61 19.42 -22.53
N VAL A 13 12.36 19.44 -21.22
CA VAL A 13 11.03 19.64 -20.62
C VAL A 13 10.55 21.08 -20.75
N LEU A 14 11.46 22.04 -20.61
CA LEU A 14 11.20 23.48 -20.62
C LEU A 14 11.40 24.08 -22.02
N THR A 15 10.85 23.43 -23.04
CA THR A 15 10.84 23.90 -24.43
C THR A 15 9.45 24.33 -24.88
N GLY A 16 9.40 25.28 -25.83
CA GLY A 16 8.15 25.81 -26.39
C GLY A 16 7.66 27.07 -25.68
N ASP A 17 6.36 27.37 -25.82
CA ASP A 17 5.73 28.51 -25.16
C ASP A 17 5.56 28.28 -23.65
N VAL A 18 5.33 29.36 -22.90
CA VAL A 18 5.26 29.33 -21.43
C VAL A 18 4.15 28.41 -20.93
N ASP A 19 2.99 28.35 -21.59
CA ASP A 19 1.88 27.51 -21.14
C ASP A 19 2.22 26.02 -21.30
N THR A 20 2.85 25.66 -22.42
CA THR A 20 3.35 24.30 -22.65
C THR A 20 4.42 23.90 -21.63
N GLN A 21 5.35 24.80 -21.32
CA GLN A 21 6.39 24.56 -20.31
C GLN A 21 5.78 24.33 -18.92
N VAL A 22 4.84 25.20 -18.50
CA VAL A 22 4.15 25.10 -17.21
C VAL A 22 3.36 23.81 -17.12
N LYS A 23 2.66 23.43 -18.20
CA LYS A 23 1.92 22.17 -18.26
C LYS A 23 2.84 20.96 -18.10
N ASN A 24 3.92 20.86 -18.88
CA ASN A 24 4.86 19.74 -18.84
C ASN A 24 5.52 19.62 -17.46
N PHE A 25 5.97 20.75 -16.90
CA PHE A 25 6.53 20.80 -15.55
C PHE A 25 5.52 20.29 -14.51
N THR A 26 4.27 20.77 -14.58
CA THR A 26 3.21 20.40 -13.64
C THR A 26 2.86 18.91 -13.74
N GLU A 27 2.78 18.36 -14.94
CA GLU A 27 2.51 16.92 -15.15
C GLU A 27 3.63 16.04 -14.55
N ILE A 28 4.89 16.44 -14.74
CA ILE A 28 6.04 15.75 -14.13
C ILE A 28 5.96 15.81 -12.61
N LEU A 29 5.72 17.00 -12.05
CA LEU A 29 5.60 17.18 -10.60
C LEU A 29 4.45 16.34 -10.02
N MET A 30 3.29 16.37 -10.66
CA MET A 30 2.11 15.60 -10.23
C MET A 30 2.34 14.09 -10.35
N SER A 31 3.01 13.61 -11.40
CA SER A 31 3.34 12.19 -11.55
C SER A 31 4.28 11.72 -10.43
N HIS A 32 5.26 12.55 -10.06
CA HIS A 32 6.20 12.27 -8.98
C HIS A 32 5.51 12.32 -7.63
N GLN A 33 4.66 13.32 -7.39
CA GLN A 33 3.85 13.41 -6.19
C GLN A 33 3.00 12.16 -6.02
N ARG A 34 2.26 11.73 -7.05
CA ARG A 34 1.44 10.50 -6.99
C ARG A 34 2.26 9.24 -6.71
N ARG A 35 3.52 9.21 -7.13
CA ARG A 35 4.42 8.06 -6.95
C ARG A 35 5.05 8.00 -5.56
N PHE A 36 5.43 9.14 -5.00
CA PHE A 36 6.22 9.20 -3.76
C PHE A 36 5.42 9.67 -2.55
N VAL A 37 4.37 10.45 -2.74
CA VAL A 37 3.47 10.91 -1.68
C VAL A 37 2.24 10.01 -1.68
N PRO A 38 1.89 9.39 -0.53
CA PRO A 38 0.65 8.64 -0.42
C PRO A 38 -0.57 9.56 -0.56
N CYS A 39 -1.06 9.76 -1.78
CA CYS A 39 -2.24 10.60 -2.04
C CYS A 39 -3.58 9.88 -1.78
N GLN A 40 -3.54 8.60 -1.38
CA GLN A 40 -4.73 7.79 -1.20
C GLN A 40 -4.93 7.48 0.29
N THR A 41 -5.99 8.05 0.85
CA THR A 41 -6.49 7.66 2.16
C THR A 41 -7.31 6.38 2.00
N TYR A 42 -6.93 5.33 2.72
CA TYR A 42 -7.73 4.13 2.83
C TYR A 42 -8.07 3.90 4.29
N LYS A 43 -9.32 3.49 4.55
CA LYS A 43 -9.76 3.16 5.89
C LYS A 43 -9.23 1.76 6.23
N SER A 44 -8.23 1.68 7.10
CA SER A 44 -7.89 0.44 7.79
C SER A 44 -8.98 0.15 8.82
N LYS A 45 -9.36 -1.12 8.96
CA LYS A 45 -10.27 -1.54 10.02
C LYS A 45 -9.46 -1.80 11.29
N PRO A 46 -9.99 -1.46 12.48
CA PRO A 46 -9.43 -1.95 13.73
C PRO A 46 -9.36 -3.48 13.70
N GLY A 47 -8.16 -4.05 13.78
CA GLY A 47 -7.92 -5.50 13.68
C GLY A 47 -7.35 -5.97 12.33
N ASP A 48 -7.26 -5.10 11.32
CA ASP A 48 -6.44 -5.41 10.15
C ASP A 48 -4.97 -5.54 10.57
N GLN A 49 -4.27 -6.49 9.95
CA GLN A 49 -2.85 -6.68 10.19
C GLN A 49 -2.04 -5.46 9.71
N PRO A 50 -0.90 -5.14 10.34
CA PRO A 50 -0.11 -3.94 9.99
C PRO A 50 0.46 -3.98 8.56
N TRP A 51 0.65 -5.17 8.00
CA TRP A 51 1.05 -5.38 6.61
C TRP A 51 -0.13 -5.32 5.62
N PHE A 52 -1.38 -5.30 6.10
CA PHE A 52 -2.58 -5.29 5.27
C PHE A 52 -2.88 -3.87 4.76
N GLY A 53 -2.10 -3.45 3.76
CA GLY A 53 -2.25 -2.13 3.15
C GLY A 53 -3.32 -2.04 2.06
N PHE A 54 -3.38 -0.87 1.41
CA PHE A 54 -4.31 -0.57 0.32
C PHE A 54 -4.34 -1.64 -0.79
N GLN A 55 -3.18 -2.13 -1.23
CA GLN A 55 -3.11 -3.15 -2.30
C GLN A 55 -3.76 -4.46 -1.87
N CYS A 56 -3.58 -4.88 -0.61
CA CYS A 56 -4.25 -6.05 -0.06
C CYS A 56 -5.77 -5.85 0.00
N ARG A 57 -6.24 -4.66 0.40
CA ARG A 57 -7.67 -4.32 0.39
C ARG A 57 -8.24 -4.38 -1.03
N LYS A 58 -7.59 -3.74 -2.00
CA LYS A 58 -8.00 -3.76 -3.41
C LYS A 58 -8.08 -5.18 -3.97
N ALA A 59 -7.09 -6.02 -3.66
CA ALA A 59 -7.10 -7.42 -4.08
C ALA A 59 -8.21 -8.24 -3.40
N ALA A 60 -8.49 -7.99 -2.12
CA ALA A 60 -9.59 -8.60 -1.39
C ALA A 60 -10.96 -8.22 -1.99
N ASP A 61 -11.16 -6.94 -2.30
CA ASP A 61 -12.40 -6.44 -2.90
C ASP A 61 -12.60 -7.05 -4.30
N ASN A 62 -11.54 -7.14 -5.10
CA ASN A 62 -11.59 -7.79 -6.41
C ASN A 62 -11.93 -9.29 -6.31
N LYS A 63 -11.35 -10.01 -5.35
CA LYS A 63 -11.69 -11.41 -5.07
C LYS A 63 -13.17 -11.54 -4.70
N SER A 64 -13.68 -10.65 -3.83
CA SER A 64 -15.09 -10.64 -3.41
C SER A 64 -16.03 -10.37 -4.59
N LYS A 65 -15.75 -9.35 -5.40
CA LYS A 65 -16.52 -9.03 -6.62
C LYS A 65 -16.52 -10.19 -7.62
N ALA A 66 -15.37 -10.82 -7.85
CA ALA A 66 -15.26 -11.96 -8.75
C ALA A 66 -16.03 -13.19 -8.22
N TRP A 67 -16.03 -13.41 -6.91
CA TRP A 67 -16.84 -14.44 -6.27
C TRP A 67 -18.33 -14.20 -6.45
N LEU A 68 -18.81 -12.98 -6.14
CA LEU A 68 -20.22 -12.62 -6.32
C LEU A 68 -20.66 -12.81 -7.77
N ARG A 69 -19.84 -12.39 -8.73
CA ARG A 69 -20.13 -12.57 -10.16
C ARG A 69 -20.21 -14.04 -10.55
N TYR A 70 -19.30 -14.89 -10.06
CA TYR A 70 -19.33 -16.32 -10.30
C TYR A 70 -20.54 -16.99 -9.63
N LYS A 71 -20.87 -16.61 -8.40
CA LYS A 71 -22.02 -17.11 -7.65
C LYS A 71 -23.34 -16.79 -8.36
N SER A 72 -23.48 -15.57 -8.88
CA SER A 72 -24.69 -15.19 -9.64
C SER A 72 -24.75 -15.84 -11.02
N HIS A 73 -23.60 -16.00 -11.70
CA HIS A 73 -23.54 -16.53 -13.06
C HIS A 73 -22.37 -17.54 -13.18
N PRO A 74 -22.63 -18.84 -12.93
CA PRO A 74 -21.57 -19.84 -12.80
C PRO A 74 -21.03 -20.31 -14.17
N THR A 75 -20.34 -19.42 -14.88
CA THR A 75 -19.67 -19.73 -16.15
C THR A 75 -18.21 -20.14 -15.94
N ARG A 76 -17.63 -20.89 -16.89
CA ARG A 76 -16.18 -21.23 -16.88
C ARG A 76 -15.30 -19.99 -16.82
N ARG A 77 -15.68 -18.94 -17.56
CA ARG A 77 -14.99 -17.63 -17.55
C ARG A 77 -15.01 -16.99 -16.17
N HIS A 78 -16.15 -16.95 -15.50
CA HIS A 78 -16.25 -16.36 -14.16
C HIS A 78 -15.51 -17.19 -13.11
N LYS A 79 -15.54 -18.53 -13.22
CA LYS A 79 -14.71 -19.42 -12.37
C LYS A 79 -13.22 -19.11 -12.52
N HIS A 80 -12.75 -18.98 -13.76
CA HIS A 80 -11.36 -18.62 -14.05
C HIS A 80 -11.01 -17.24 -13.48
N GLN A 81 -11.85 -16.22 -13.70
CA GLN A 81 -11.64 -14.88 -13.13
C GLN A 81 -11.55 -14.89 -11.60
N HIS A 82 -12.42 -15.64 -10.92
CA HIS A 82 -12.35 -15.78 -9.47
C HIS A 82 -11.07 -16.49 -9.02
N LYS A 83 -10.64 -17.54 -9.73
CA LYS A 83 -9.35 -18.22 -9.47
C LYS A 83 -8.18 -17.25 -9.59
N MET A 84 -8.09 -16.50 -10.69
CA MET A 84 -7.05 -15.49 -10.91
C MET A 84 -7.05 -14.41 -9.82
N ALA A 85 -8.24 -13.97 -9.38
CA ALA A 85 -8.36 -13.00 -8.29
C ALA A 85 -7.88 -13.59 -6.95
N CYS A 86 -8.14 -14.87 -6.68
CA CYS A 86 -7.62 -15.57 -5.50
C CYS A 86 -6.09 -15.68 -5.52
N GLU A 87 -5.51 -16.05 -6.66
CA GLU A 87 -4.05 -16.15 -6.84
C GLU A 87 -3.38 -14.80 -6.69
N ASN A 88 -3.94 -13.75 -7.30
CA ASN A 88 -3.46 -12.38 -7.15
C ASN A 88 -3.50 -11.92 -5.68
N MET A 89 -4.58 -12.22 -4.95
CA MET A 89 -4.67 -11.89 -3.52
C MET A 89 -3.55 -12.57 -2.71
N LYS A 90 -3.29 -13.87 -2.94
CA LYS A 90 -2.19 -14.60 -2.29
C LYS A 90 -0.84 -13.95 -2.58
N ARG A 91 -0.59 -13.59 -3.85
CA ARG A 91 0.65 -12.93 -4.28
C ARG A 91 0.85 -11.59 -3.58
N VAL A 92 -0.17 -10.72 -3.61
CA VAL A 92 -0.12 -9.38 -3.00
C VAL A 92 0.07 -9.46 -1.49
N GLN A 93 -0.60 -10.40 -0.80
CA GLN A 93 -0.38 -10.61 0.64
C GLN A 93 1.05 -11.06 0.94
N LYS A 94 1.59 -12.00 0.17
CA LYS A 94 2.97 -12.47 0.34
C LYS A 94 3.97 -11.33 0.16
N GLU A 95 3.80 -10.52 -0.88
CA GLU A 95 4.62 -9.33 -1.12
C GLU A 95 4.51 -8.32 0.03
N ALA A 96 3.30 -8.04 0.51
CA ALA A 96 3.08 -7.10 1.60
C ALA A 96 3.71 -7.57 2.92
N ILE A 97 3.60 -8.87 3.24
CA ILE A 97 4.24 -9.48 4.42
C ILE A 97 5.76 -9.39 4.32
N ASN A 98 6.34 -9.69 3.16
CA ASN A 98 7.78 -9.62 2.95
C ASN A 98 8.29 -8.18 3.07
N ASN A 99 7.64 -7.24 2.39
CA ASN A 99 7.98 -5.82 2.47
C ASN A 99 7.90 -5.29 3.91
N TRP A 100 6.89 -5.72 4.66
CA TRP A 100 6.74 -5.38 6.07
C TRP A 100 7.87 -5.96 6.92
N ARG A 101 8.23 -7.24 6.71
CA ARG A 101 9.35 -7.88 7.41
C ARG A 101 10.67 -7.19 7.09
N ASP A 102 10.93 -6.85 5.84
CA ASP A 102 12.16 -6.17 5.43
C ASP A 102 12.23 -4.73 5.93
N HIS A 103 11.08 -4.06 6.01
CA HIS A 103 10.95 -2.75 6.66
C HIS A 103 11.25 -2.82 8.16
N LEU A 104 10.69 -3.81 8.86
CA LEU A 104 10.98 -4.04 10.28
C LEU A 104 12.46 -4.37 10.50
N LYS A 105 13.04 -5.27 9.72
CA LYS A 105 14.47 -5.59 9.79
C LYS A 105 15.32 -4.34 9.63
N ARG A 106 15.07 -3.52 8.60
CA ARG A 106 15.80 -2.26 8.37
C ARG A 106 15.67 -1.29 9.54
N LYS A 107 14.48 -1.16 10.13
CA LYS A 107 14.28 -0.34 11.33
C LYS A 107 15.08 -0.85 12.53
N LEU A 108 15.09 -2.17 12.73
CA LEU A 108 15.80 -2.82 13.84
C LEU A 108 17.32 -2.78 13.69
N THR A 109 17.84 -2.87 12.45
CA THR A 109 19.29 -2.87 12.19
C THR A 109 19.87 -1.48 11.96
N GLY A 110 19.03 -0.48 11.61
CA GLY A 110 19.47 0.85 11.18
C GLY A 110 19.51 1.92 12.26
N GLN A 111 19.00 1.65 13.46
CA GLN A 111 19.06 2.58 14.60
C GLN A 111 19.51 1.80 15.85
N SER A 112 20.55 2.28 16.53
CA SER A 112 20.86 1.87 17.90
C SER A 112 19.75 2.40 18.82
N VAL A 113 18.57 1.77 18.78
CA VAL A 113 17.46 2.13 19.64
C VAL A 113 17.79 1.58 21.03
N GLY A 114 18.08 2.49 21.97
CA GLY A 114 18.33 2.13 23.36
C GLY A 114 17.18 1.31 23.94
N THR A 115 17.51 0.36 24.79
CA THR A 115 16.65 -0.71 25.34
C THR A 115 15.34 -0.24 25.99
N LYS A 116 15.22 1.06 26.30
CA LYS A 116 14.06 1.68 26.96
C LYS A 116 12.91 1.98 25.98
N ASP A 117 13.20 2.45 24.76
CA ASP A 117 12.18 2.76 23.74
C ASP A 117 11.52 1.49 23.18
N TRP A 118 12.23 0.36 23.26
CA TRP A 118 11.78 -0.94 22.79
C TRP A 118 10.53 -1.46 23.54
N TRP A 119 10.51 -1.34 24.87
CA TRP A 119 9.40 -1.82 25.69
C TRP A 119 8.12 -1.00 25.49
N GLU A 120 8.24 0.32 25.34
CA GLU A 120 7.08 1.20 25.12
C GLU A 120 6.44 0.96 23.75
N GLN A 121 7.25 0.70 22.71
CA GLN A 121 6.76 0.42 21.37
C GLN A 121 6.15 -0.99 21.23
N HIS A 122 6.64 -1.96 21.99
CA HIS A 122 6.04 -3.30 22.03
C HIS A 122 4.72 -3.31 22.81
N GLN A 123 4.61 -2.52 23.88
CA GLN A 123 3.39 -2.40 24.68
C GLN A 123 2.26 -1.65 23.97
N THR A 124 2.56 -0.61 23.19
CA THR A 124 1.56 0.10 22.38
C THR A 124 0.97 -0.78 21.27
N ASN A 125 1.79 -1.58 20.59
CA ASN A 125 1.33 -2.53 19.58
C ASN A 125 0.47 -3.66 20.16
N ASN A 126 0.71 -4.07 21.40
CA ASN A 126 -0.07 -5.12 22.06
C ASN A 126 -1.36 -4.58 22.70
N ARG A 127 -1.35 -3.37 23.29
CA ARG A 127 -2.54 -2.74 23.90
C ARG A 127 -3.64 -2.42 22.88
N ALA A 128 -3.29 -2.08 21.63
CA ALA A 128 -4.27 -1.91 20.55
C ALA A 128 -5.05 -3.20 20.21
N SER A 129 -4.58 -4.36 20.65
CA SER A 129 -5.24 -5.66 20.46
C SER A 129 -6.13 -6.08 21.64
N VAL A 130 -5.98 -5.49 22.82
CA VAL A 130 -6.68 -5.91 24.06
C VAL A 130 -7.93 -5.06 24.37
N VAL A 131 -8.02 -3.82 23.87
CA VAL A 131 -9.18 -2.95 24.16
C VAL A 131 -10.47 -3.39 23.45
N THR A 132 -10.42 -4.29 22.46
CA THR A 132 -11.61 -4.77 21.74
C THR A 132 -12.30 -5.96 22.42
N THR A 133 -11.79 -6.49 23.53
CA THR A 133 -12.35 -7.69 24.19
C THR A 133 -13.14 -7.41 25.47
N ALA A 134 -13.24 -6.15 25.93
CA ALA A 134 -13.93 -5.78 27.16
C ALA A 134 -15.14 -4.86 26.91
N SER A 135 -16.08 -5.29 26.07
CA SER A 135 -17.45 -4.74 26.10
C SER A 135 -18.43 -5.73 25.46
N ARG A 136 -18.72 -6.80 26.21
CA ARG A 136 -19.91 -7.65 26.03
C ARG A 136 -20.15 -8.41 27.35
N ARG A 137 -20.95 -7.78 28.21
CA ARG A 137 -21.92 -8.48 29.04
C ARG A 137 -23.28 -7.89 28.70
#